data_AF-A0A4U1F569-F1
#
_entry.id   AF-A0A4U1F569-F1
#
_cell.length_a   1.000
_cell.length_b   1.000
_cell.length_c   1.000
_cell.angle_alpha   90.00
_cell.angle_beta   90.00
_cell.angle_gamma   90.00
#
_symmetry.space_group_name_H-M   'P 1'
#
loop_
_entity.id
_entity.type
_entity.pdbx_description
1 polymer ?
#
loop_
_entity_poly.entity_id
_entity_poly.type
_entity_poly.pdbx_seq_one_letter_code
_entity_poly.pdbx_strand_id
1 'polypeptide(L)'
;MVGLRDTYKDSIKAFAEKLAVKLKEEERMVEMFLEYQNQICRQNKLTQEKKENVLKLIAEVKDKKQDLDALTADIQDLKEEYARKRETISTANKAKEERLKRLQKSADLYTGRVGLEIRKIYGDKLQFLFTNIDPKHPESLFMFSLSLNEARDYEVSDSAPHFECLAEFQENVRKTNNFLAFLANIWKAFTAIVYN
;
A
#
# COMPACT_ATOMS: atom_id res chain seq x y z
N MET A 1 7.59 113.79 -42.21
CA MET A 1 6.95 112.58 -42.76
C MET A 1 7.80 111.29 -42.66
N VAL A 2 9.06 111.33 -42.20
CA VAL A 2 9.94 110.14 -42.13
C VAL A 2 9.65 109.26 -40.91
N GLY A 3 9.45 109.83 -39.71
CA GLY A 3 9.26 109.05 -38.46
C GLY A 3 7.95 108.24 -38.35
N LEU A 4 6.90 108.58 -39.10
CA LEU A 4 5.62 107.84 -39.10
C LEU A 4 5.71 106.53 -39.91
N ARG A 5 6.62 106.50 -40.90
CA ARG A 5 6.84 105.32 -41.76
C ARG A 5 7.73 104.29 -41.05
N ASP A 6 8.73 104.76 -40.31
CA ASP A 6 9.61 103.89 -39.52
C ASP A 6 8.88 103.26 -38.33
N THR A 7 8.07 104.03 -37.60
CA THR A 7 7.22 103.50 -36.51
C THR A 7 6.20 102.47 -36.96
N TYR A 8 5.58 102.66 -38.14
CA TYR A 8 4.66 101.67 -38.72
C TYR A 8 5.40 100.38 -39.14
N LYS A 9 6.60 100.51 -39.71
CA LYS A 9 7.45 99.38 -40.08
C LYS A 9 7.90 98.57 -38.87
N ASP A 10 8.26 99.24 -37.79
CA ASP A 10 8.64 98.60 -36.52
C ASP A 10 7.45 97.90 -35.86
N SER A 11 6.24 98.49 -35.93
CA SER A 11 5.02 97.85 -35.43
C SER A 11 4.65 96.57 -36.20
N ILE A 12 4.78 96.59 -37.53
CA ILE A 12 4.57 95.39 -38.36
C ILE A 12 5.59 94.31 -38.03
N LYS A 13 6.85 94.70 -37.85
CA LYS A 13 7.93 93.78 -37.49
C LYS A 13 7.67 93.12 -36.13
N ALA A 14 7.30 93.90 -35.12
CA ALA A 14 6.95 93.39 -33.79
C ALA A 14 5.74 92.44 -33.82
N PHE A 15 4.74 92.75 -34.67
CA PHE A 15 3.57 91.88 -34.83
C PHE A 15 3.93 90.55 -35.53
N ALA A 16 4.77 90.59 -36.56
CA ALA A 16 5.27 89.41 -37.26
C ALA A 16 6.12 88.52 -36.33
N GLU A 17 6.99 89.12 -35.51
CA GLU A 17 7.77 88.41 -34.49
C GLU A 17 6.86 87.73 -33.46
N LYS A 18 5.82 88.43 -32.97
CA LYS A 18 4.85 87.87 -32.02
C LYS A 18 4.04 86.71 -32.62
N LEU A 19 3.65 86.81 -33.89
CA LEU A 19 2.99 85.72 -34.61
C LEU A 19 3.91 84.52 -34.79
N ALA A 20 5.18 84.74 -35.15
CA ALA A 20 6.16 83.67 -35.30
C ALA A 20 6.45 82.93 -33.99
N VAL A 21 6.46 83.64 -32.85
CA VAL A 21 6.59 83.02 -31.53
C VAL A 21 5.37 82.16 -31.20
N LYS A 22 4.15 82.67 -31.41
CA LYS A 22 2.92 81.89 -31.19
C LYS A 22 2.85 80.64 -32.06
N LEU A 23 3.24 80.76 -33.33
CA LEU A 23 3.27 79.61 -34.24
C LEU A 23 4.21 78.52 -33.72
N LYS A 24 5.41 78.88 -33.25
CA LYS A 24 6.35 77.93 -32.65
C LYS A 24 5.84 77.33 -31.33
N GLU A 25 5.09 78.08 -30.54
CA GLU A 25 4.46 77.57 -29.32
C GLU A 25 3.37 76.54 -29.65
N GLU A 26 2.53 76.82 -30.65
CA GLU A 26 1.52 75.86 -31.13
C GLU A 26 2.15 74.59 -31.72
N GLU A 27 3.20 74.72 -32.53
CA GLU A 27 3.95 73.57 -33.06
C GLU A 27 4.49 72.68 -31.93
N ARG A 28 5.09 73.28 -30.88
CA ARG A 28 5.53 72.51 -29.69
C ARG A 28 4.37 71.86 -28.96
N MET A 29 3.23 72.53 -28.83
CA MET A 29 2.05 71.95 -28.18
C MET A 29 1.53 70.74 -28.96
N VAL A 30 1.54 70.81 -30.29
CA VAL A 30 1.15 69.69 -31.17
C VAL A 30 2.12 68.52 -31.03
N GLU A 31 3.44 68.77 -31.04
CA GLU A 31 4.45 67.72 -30.81
C GLU A 31 4.27 67.04 -29.45
N MET A 32 4.07 67.84 -28.38
CA MET A 32 3.84 67.32 -27.04
C MET A 32 2.54 66.50 -26.95
N PHE A 33 1.47 66.91 -27.65
CA PHE A 33 0.23 66.16 -27.70
C PHE A 33 0.41 64.80 -28.39
N LEU A 34 1.16 64.75 -29.49
CA LEU A 34 1.50 63.51 -30.19
C LEU A 34 2.34 62.58 -29.32
N GLU A 35 3.31 63.11 -28.57
CA GLU A 35 4.11 62.37 -27.59
C GLU A 35 3.20 61.71 -26.53
N TYR A 36 2.26 62.47 -25.96
CA TYR A 36 1.31 61.95 -24.97
C TYR A 36 0.37 60.89 -25.55
N GLN A 37 -0.15 61.09 -26.76
CA GLN A 37 -0.96 60.05 -27.42
C GLN A 37 -0.18 58.76 -27.62
N ASN A 38 1.09 58.84 -28.03
CA ASN A 38 1.95 57.68 -28.19
C ASN A 38 2.22 56.98 -26.85
N GLN A 39 2.45 57.74 -25.77
CA GLN A 39 2.61 57.17 -24.43
C GLN A 39 1.35 56.46 -23.95
N ILE A 40 0.16 57.08 -24.13
CA ILE A 40 -1.12 56.46 -23.77
C ILE A 40 -1.34 55.17 -24.57
N CYS A 41 -1.06 55.17 -25.87
CA CYS A 41 -1.17 53.98 -26.71
C CYS A 41 -0.26 52.84 -26.21
N ARG A 42 0.99 53.15 -25.85
CA ARG A 42 1.93 52.17 -25.27
C ARG A 42 1.44 51.63 -23.94
N GLN A 43 0.96 52.49 -23.04
CA GLN A 43 0.43 52.10 -21.74
C GLN A 43 -0.83 51.22 -21.87
N ASN A 44 -1.72 51.54 -22.80
CA ASN A 44 -2.92 50.75 -23.06
C ASN A 44 -2.57 49.34 -23.57
N LYS A 45 -1.60 49.22 -24.49
CA LYS A 45 -1.11 47.91 -24.94
C LYS A 45 -0.55 47.09 -23.78
N LEU A 46 0.34 47.68 -22.97
CA LEU A 46 0.91 47.02 -21.80
C LEU A 46 -0.16 46.59 -20.79
N THR A 47 -1.17 47.44 -20.57
CA THR A 47 -2.28 47.16 -19.66
C THR A 47 -3.11 45.99 -20.17
N GLN A 48 -3.38 45.93 -21.46
CA GLN A 48 -4.13 44.83 -22.07
C GLN A 48 -3.36 43.50 -21.98
N GLU A 49 -2.06 43.49 -22.28
CA GLU A 49 -1.21 42.30 -22.14
C GLU A 49 -1.19 41.80 -20.69
N LYS A 50 -1.03 42.70 -19.72
CA LYS A 50 -1.09 42.35 -18.29
C LYS A 50 -2.45 41.76 -17.90
N LYS A 51 -3.55 42.33 -18.40
CA LYS A 51 -4.90 41.83 -18.16
C LYS A 51 -5.08 40.40 -18.68
N GLU A 52 -4.61 40.13 -19.90
CA GLU A 52 -4.68 38.80 -20.50
C GLU A 52 -3.83 37.78 -19.73
N ASN A 53 -2.64 38.16 -19.28
CA ASN A 53 -1.80 37.30 -18.46
C ASN A 53 -2.44 36.98 -17.10
N VAL A 54 -3.06 37.96 -16.45
CA VAL A 54 -3.80 37.74 -15.19
C VAL A 54 -4.97 36.78 -15.40
N LEU A 55 -5.73 36.92 -16.50
CA LEU A 55 -6.84 36.01 -16.80
C LEU A 55 -6.36 34.56 -17.00
N LYS A 56 -5.23 34.36 -17.69
CA LYS A 56 -4.62 33.02 -17.84
C LYS A 56 -4.22 32.42 -16.50
N LEU A 57 -3.56 33.20 -15.64
CA LEU A 57 -3.18 32.75 -14.30
C LEU A 57 -4.39 32.40 -13.43
N ILE A 58 -5.48 33.16 -13.52
CA ILE A 58 -6.73 32.85 -12.80
C ILE A 58 -7.31 31.52 -13.25
N ALA A 59 -7.31 31.23 -14.55
CA ALA A 59 -7.77 29.95 -15.08
C ALA A 59 -6.91 28.79 -14.55
N GLU A 60 -5.58 28.90 -14.65
CA GLU A 60 -4.66 27.87 -14.15
C GLU A 60 -4.81 27.61 -12.64
N VAL A 61 -5.01 28.66 -11.83
CA VAL A 61 -5.24 28.52 -10.39
C VAL A 61 -6.56 27.81 -10.12
N LYS A 62 -7.60 28.10 -10.90
CA LYS A 62 -8.91 27.46 -10.75
C LYS A 62 -8.83 25.97 -11.09
N ASP A 63 -8.16 25.61 -12.19
CA ASP A 63 -8.00 24.23 -12.62
C ASP A 63 -7.20 23.43 -11.58
N LYS A 64 -6.06 23.96 -11.14
CA LYS A 64 -5.24 23.34 -10.07
C LYS A 64 -6.00 23.16 -8.77
N LYS A 65 -6.94 24.07 -8.44
CA LYS A 65 -7.77 23.94 -7.25
C LYS A 65 -8.75 22.78 -7.38
N GLN A 66 -9.36 22.60 -8.55
CA GLN A 66 -10.25 21.45 -8.82
C GLN A 66 -9.49 20.13 -8.73
N ASP A 67 -8.27 20.06 -9.28
CA ASP A 67 -7.42 18.88 -9.18
C ASP A 67 -7.07 18.56 -7.72
N LEU A 68 -6.79 19.59 -6.92
CA LEU A 68 -6.45 19.44 -5.51
C LEU A 68 -7.65 18.94 -4.69
N ASP A 69 -8.85 19.45 -4.97
CA ASP A 69 -10.09 18.98 -4.33
C ASP A 69 -10.37 17.52 -4.69
N ALA A 70 -10.19 17.13 -5.96
CA ALA A 70 -10.35 15.74 -6.41
C ALA A 70 -9.34 14.80 -5.75
N LEU A 71 -8.06 15.18 -5.72
CA LEU A 71 -7.02 14.38 -5.09
C LEU A 71 -7.24 14.24 -3.58
N THR A 72 -7.78 15.26 -2.94
CA THR A 72 -8.11 15.24 -1.51
C THR A 72 -9.24 14.24 -1.21
N ALA A 73 -10.25 14.17 -2.07
CA ALA A 73 -11.33 13.19 -1.97
C ALA A 73 -10.80 11.76 -2.17
N ASP A 74 -9.96 11.53 -3.20
CA ASP A 74 -9.36 10.22 -3.46
C ASP A 74 -8.49 9.74 -2.28
N ILE A 75 -7.72 10.65 -1.67
CA ILE A 75 -6.91 10.32 -0.49
C ILE A 75 -7.80 9.91 0.70
N GLN A 76 -8.95 10.57 0.87
CA GLN A 76 -9.87 10.26 1.95
C GLN A 76 -10.51 8.87 1.75
N ASP A 77 -10.97 8.58 0.54
CA ASP A 77 -11.55 7.29 0.19
C ASP A 77 -10.54 6.14 0.37
N LEU A 78 -9.30 6.33 -0.09
CA LEU A 78 -8.23 5.36 0.07
C LEU A 78 -7.87 5.12 1.55
N LYS A 79 -7.90 6.16 2.39
CA LYS A 79 -7.69 6.01 3.84
C LYS A 79 -8.78 5.18 4.49
N GLU A 80 -10.04 5.40 4.13
CA GLU A 80 -11.17 4.64 4.66
C GLU A 80 -11.12 3.18 4.20
N GLU A 81 -10.84 2.94 2.92
CA GLU A 81 -10.72 1.58 2.39
C GLU A 81 -9.57 0.82 3.08
N TYR A 82 -8.43 1.49 3.27
CA TYR A 82 -7.29 0.93 3.98
C TYR A 82 -7.63 0.56 5.43
N ALA A 83 -8.36 1.43 6.14
CA ALA A 83 -8.82 1.15 7.50
C ALA A 83 -9.74 -0.07 7.55
N ARG A 84 -10.72 -0.18 6.65
CA ARG A 84 -11.64 -1.33 6.55
C ARG A 84 -10.92 -2.64 6.26
N LYS A 85 -9.98 -2.63 5.30
CA LYS A 85 -9.15 -3.79 4.97
C LYS A 85 -8.28 -4.23 6.15
N ARG A 86 -7.66 -3.28 6.85
CA ARG A 86 -6.85 -3.56 8.04
C ARG A 86 -7.68 -4.18 9.17
N GLU A 87 -8.88 -3.67 9.42
CA GLU A 87 -9.79 -4.22 10.43
C GLU A 87 -10.22 -5.65 10.08
N THR A 88 -10.58 -5.91 8.82
CA THR A 88 -10.94 -7.26 8.35
C THR A 88 -9.80 -8.26 8.52
N ILE A 89 -8.56 -7.87 8.22
CA ILE A 89 -7.39 -8.71 8.45
C ILE A 89 -7.18 -8.96 9.95
N SER A 90 -7.35 -7.94 10.78
CA SER A 90 -7.20 -8.06 12.24
C SER A 90 -8.22 -9.04 12.84
N THR A 91 -9.49 -8.93 12.46
CA THR A 91 -10.56 -9.82 12.96
C THR A 91 -10.35 -11.25 12.47
N ALA A 92 -10.00 -11.44 11.20
CA ALA A 92 -9.69 -12.76 10.65
C ALA A 92 -8.48 -13.41 11.34
N ASN A 93 -7.42 -12.64 11.63
CA ASN A 93 -6.25 -13.14 12.33
C ASN A 93 -6.56 -13.50 13.79
N LYS A 94 -7.36 -12.68 14.51
CA LYS A 94 -7.81 -13.03 15.86
C LYS A 94 -8.61 -14.33 15.87
N ALA A 95 -9.55 -14.50 14.93
CA ALA A 95 -10.34 -15.72 14.83
C ALA A 95 -9.47 -16.96 14.51
N LYS A 96 -8.47 -16.82 13.64
CA LYS A 96 -7.49 -17.88 13.35
C LYS A 96 -6.65 -18.23 14.57
N GLU A 97 -6.17 -17.23 15.29
CA GLU A 97 -5.35 -17.40 16.49
C GLU A 97 -6.13 -18.10 17.60
N GLU A 98 -7.38 -17.71 17.84
CA GLU A 98 -8.25 -18.39 18.80
C GLU A 98 -8.53 -19.84 18.40
N ARG A 99 -8.78 -20.10 17.10
CA ARG A 99 -8.95 -21.46 16.59
C ARG A 99 -7.67 -22.28 16.80
N LEU A 100 -6.50 -21.70 16.53
CA LEU A 100 -5.21 -22.36 16.72
C LEU A 100 -4.99 -22.69 18.20
N LYS A 101 -5.26 -21.74 19.11
CA LYS A 101 -5.17 -21.98 20.56
C LYS A 101 -6.09 -23.10 21.04
N ARG A 102 -7.32 -23.17 20.52
CA ARG A 102 -8.25 -24.28 20.85
C ARG A 102 -7.72 -25.62 20.35
N LEU A 103 -7.21 -25.67 19.12
CA LEU A 103 -6.62 -26.88 18.55
C LEU A 103 -5.37 -27.31 19.31
N GLN A 104 -4.47 -26.37 19.63
CA GLN A 104 -3.28 -26.64 20.43
C GLN A 104 -3.66 -27.19 21.80
N LYS A 105 -4.59 -26.56 22.52
CA LYS A 105 -5.07 -27.07 23.81
C LYS A 105 -5.64 -28.48 23.69
N SER A 106 -6.35 -28.79 22.60
CA SER A 106 -6.84 -30.16 22.37
C SER A 106 -5.71 -31.15 22.09
N ALA A 107 -4.70 -30.76 21.30
CA ALA A 107 -3.52 -31.57 21.03
C ALA A 107 -2.72 -31.82 22.32
N ASP A 108 -2.48 -30.78 23.12
CA ASP A 108 -1.78 -30.88 24.41
C ASP A 108 -2.49 -31.82 25.39
N LEU A 109 -3.82 -31.86 25.37
CA LEU A 109 -4.59 -32.82 26.17
C LEU A 109 -4.40 -34.26 25.70
N TYR A 110 -4.29 -34.50 24.39
CA TYR A 110 -3.96 -35.83 23.85
C TYR A 110 -2.54 -36.23 24.23
N THR A 111 -1.55 -35.36 24.04
CA THR A 111 -0.16 -35.61 24.43
C THR A 111 -0.05 -35.86 25.94
N GLY A 112 -0.66 -35.01 26.77
CA GLY A 112 -0.54 -35.12 28.23
C GLY A 112 -1.30 -36.29 28.86
N ARG A 113 -2.42 -36.75 28.28
CA ARG A 113 -3.21 -37.87 28.83
C ARG A 113 -2.90 -39.22 28.21
N VAL A 114 -2.65 -39.24 26.90
CA VAL A 114 -2.44 -40.48 26.13
C VAL A 114 -0.95 -40.77 25.96
N GLY A 115 -0.07 -39.78 26.18
CA GLY A 115 1.35 -39.92 25.89
C GLY A 115 1.63 -40.04 24.40
N LEU A 116 0.72 -39.57 23.54
CA LEU A 116 0.85 -39.68 22.08
C LEU A 116 1.07 -38.30 21.47
N GLU A 117 2.21 -38.12 20.82
CA GLU A 117 2.53 -36.95 20.01
C GLU A 117 2.58 -37.33 18.52
N ILE A 118 1.95 -36.52 17.66
CA ILE A 118 1.94 -36.73 16.21
C ILE A 118 2.63 -35.56 15.54
N ARG A 119 3.72 -35.83 14.82
CA ARG A 119 4.51 -34.81 14.10
C ARG A 119 4.43 -35.04 12.60
N LYS A 120 4.27 -33.96 11.83
CA LYS A 120 4.51 -34.01 10.38
C LYS A 120 6.02 -33.88 10.12
N ILE A 121 6.60 -34.86 9.43
CA ILE A 121 8.02 -34.86 9.02
C ILE A 121 8.13 -34.68 7.49
N TYR A 122 9.35 -34.55 6.98
CA TYR A 122 9.59 -34.36 5.55
C TYR A 122 9.08 -35.55 4.71
N GLY A 123 8.62 -35.27 3.48
CA GLY A 123 8.15 -36.29 2.55
C GLY A 123 6.72 -36.80 2.82
N ASP A 124 5.84 -35.92 3.31
CA ASP A 124 4.43 -36.23 3.64
C ASP A 124 4.24 -37.45 4.55
N LYS A 125 5.21 -37.68 5.44
CA LYS A 125 5.12 -38.70 6.48
C LYS A 125 4.68 -38.09 7.80
N LEU A 126 3.95 -38.88 8.58
CA LEU A 126 3.57 -38.60 9.96
C LEU A 126 4.38 -39.51 10.89
N GLN A 127 4.98 -38.91 11.90
CA GLN A 127 5.70 -39.62 12.94
C GLN A 127 4.86 -39.61 14.21
N PHE A 128 4.65 -40.80 14.77
CA PHE A 128 3.89 -41.03 15.99
C PHE A 128 4.88 -41.36 17.08
N LEU A 129 4.90 -40.57 18.15
CA LEU A 129 5.76 -40.73 19.31
C LEU A 129 4.89 -41.06 20.51
N PHE A 130 5.20 -42.16 21.16
CA PHE A 130 4.57 -42.61 22.39
C PHE A 130 5.55 -42.44 23.55
N THR A 131 5.05 -41.87 24.63
CA THR A 131 5.65 -41.79 25.96
C THR A 131 4.76 -42.52 26.97
N ASN A 132 5.17 -42.61 28.22
CA ASN A 132 4.44 -43.30 29.30
C ASN A 132 4.16 -44.80 29.02
N ILE A 133 4.98 -45.45 28.19
CA ILE A 133 4.90 -46.90 27.96
C ILE A 133 5.65 -47.66 29.05
N ASP A 134 6.85 -47.19 29.42
CA ASP A 134 7.64 -47.76 30.51
C ASP A 134 7.32 -47.04 31.83
N PRO A 135 6.71 -47.72 32.83
CA PRO A 135 6.43 -47.10 34.12
C PRO A 135 7.69 -46.73 34.92
N LYS A 136 8.83 -47.39 34.65
CA LYS A 136 10.12 -47.08 35.31
C LYS A 136 10.78 -45.86 34.67
N HIS A 137 10.56 -45.66 33.37
CA HIS A 137 11.10 -44.55 32.59
C HIS A 137 9.99 -43.91 31.72
N PRO A 138 9.09 -43.09 32.31
CA PRO A 138 7.94 -42.52 31.60
C PRO A 138 8.31 -41.64 30.40
N GLU A 139 9.50 -41.04 30.42
CA GLU A 139 10.05 -40.20 29.34
C GLU A 139 10.64 -41.02 28.16
N SER A 140 10.71 -42.35 28.28
CA SER A 140 11.19 -43.21 27.20
C SER A 140 10.32 -43.09 25.96
N LEU A 141 10.96 -42.80 24.83
CA LEU A 141 10.30 -42.55 23.55
C LEU A 141 10.24 -43.83 22.71
N PHE A 142 9.03 -44.18 22.29
CA PHE A 142 8.75 -45.24 21.32
C PHE A 142 8.11 -44.59 20.11
N MET A 143 8.52 -44.94 18.90
CA MET A 143 7.98 -44.28 17.72
C MET A 143 7.78 -45.17 16.52
N PHE A 144 6.90 -44.74 15.62
CA PHE A 144 6.86 -45.22 14.25
C PHE A 144 6.53 -44.09 13.27
N SER A 145 6.93 -44.25 12.01
CA SER A 145 6.66 -43.31 10.93
C SER A 145 5.74 -43.92 9.89
N LEU A 146 4.71 -43.19 9.48
CA LEU A 146 3.65 -43.61 8.57
C LEU A 146 3.53 -42.63 7.41
N SER A 147 3.39 -43.16 6.19
CA SER A 147 3.04 -42.41 4.99
C SER A 147 1.85 -43.05 4.28
N LEU A 148 1.29 -42.32 3.32
CA LEU A 148 0.36 -42.89 2.34
C LEU A 148 1.14 -43.11 1.04
N ASN A 149 1.02 -44.30 0.47
CA ASN A 149 1.63 -44.60 -0.82
C ASN A 149 0.80 -44.01 -1.98
N GLU A 150 1.22 -44.24 -3.23
CA GLU A 150 0.51 -43.75 -4.43
C GLU A 150 -0.93 -44.28 -4.53
N ALA A 151 -1.20 -45.48 -4.01
CA ALA A 151 -2.53 -46.08 -3.94
C ALA A 151 -3.38 -45.56 -2.76
N ARG A 152 -2.84 -44.61 -1.97
CA ARG A 152 -3.42 -44.08 -0.72
C ARG A 152 -3.57 -45.12 0.40
N ASP A 153 -2.77 -46.18 0.35
CA ASP A 153 -2.69 -47.17 1.41
C ASP A 153 -1.63 -46.76 2.46
N TYR A 154 -1.88 -47.16 3.70
CA TYR A 154 -0.98 -46.95 4.84
C TYR A 154 0.34 -47.69 4.67
N GLU A 155 1.46 -46.99 4.77
CA GLU A 155 2.81 -47.55 4.69
C GLU A 155 3.67 -47.10 5.87
N VAL A 156 4.15 -48.05 6.66
CA VAL A 156 5.02 -47.80 7.80
C VAL A 156 6.46 -47.84 7.32
N SER A 157 7.19 -46.75 7.51
CA SER A 157 8.56 -46.60 7.03
C SER A 157 9.62 -46.97 8.08
N ASP A 158 9.36 -46.69 9.36
CA ASP A 158 10.35 -46.82 10.43
C ASP A 158 9.67 -47.04 11.79
N SER A 159 10.34 -47.72 12.71
CA SER A 159 9.89 -47.96 14.09
C SER A 159 11.07 -48.13 15.03
N ALA A 160 11.04 -47.44 16.17
CA ALA A 160 12.04 -47.57 17.22
C ALA A 160 11.35 -47.72 18.58
N PRO A 161 11.56 -48.83 19.32
CA PRO A 161 12.28 -50.06 18.93
C PRO A 161 11.60 -50.80 17.77
N HIS A 162 12.36 -51.58 17.01
CA HIS A 162 11.84 -52.39 15.91
C HIS A 162 11.14 -53.66 16.44
N PHE A 163 10.06 -54.09 15.80
CA PHE A 163 9.33 -55.30 16.16
C PHE A 163 8.70 -56.01 14.95
N GLU A 164 8.69 -57.34 14.98
CA GLU A 164 8.36 -58.19 13.82
C GLU A 164 6.87 -58.14 13.41
N CYS A 165 5.95 -57.87 14.35
CA CYS A 165 4.51 -57.85 14.09
C CYS A 165 4.01 -56.57 13.37
N LEU A 166 4.89 -55.63 13.03
CA LEU A 166 4.53 -54.37 12.38
C LEU A 166 3.95 -54.55 10.97
N ALA A 167 4.47 -55.51 10.20
CA ALA A 167 3.98 -55.82 8.85
C ALA A 167 2.53 -56.35 8.86
N GLU A 168 2.19 -57.17 9.85
CA GLU A 168 0.84 -57.70 10.04
C GLU A 168 -0.14 -56.58 10.42
N PHE A 169 0.26 -55.68 11.32
CA PHE A 169 -0.56 -54.52 11.69
C PHE A 169 -0.80 -53.58 10.49
N GLN A 170 0.21 -53.37 9.64
CA GLN A 170 0.06 -52.59 8.42
C GLN A 170 -0.96 -53.23 7.46
N GLU A 171 -0.88 -54.55 7.24
CA GLU A 171 -1.83 -55.24 6.37
C GLU A 171 -3.27 -55.17 6.94
N ASN A 172 -3.41 -55.32 8.25
CA ASN A 172 -4.69 -55.22 8.93
C ASN A 172 -5.33 -53.82 8.83
N VAL A 173 -4.54 -52.74 8.97
CA VAL A 173 -5.08 -51.37 8.82
C VAL A 173 -5.46 -51.06 7.37
N ARG A 174 -4.73 -51.58 6.38
CA ARG A 174 -5.11 -51.47 4.96
C ARG A 174 -6.45 -52.15 4.67
N LYS A 175 -6.68 -53.34 5.23
CA LYS A 175 -7.93 -54.10 5.03
C LYS A 175 -9.13 -53.52 5.77
N THR A 176 -8.94 -53.08 7.00
CA THR A 176 -10.04 -52.69 7.90
C THR A 176 -10.28 -51.19 7.97
N ASN A 177 -9.32 -50.38 7.52
CA ASN A 177 -9.29 -48.93 7.70
C ASN A 177 -9.49 -48.48 9.16
N ASN A 178 -9.22 -49.37 10.13
CA ASN A 178 -9.42 -49.09 11.55
C ASN A 178 -8.12 -48.59 12.19
N PHE A 179 -7.85 -47.29 12.02
CA PHE A 179 -6.62 -46.67 12.50
C PHE A 179 -6.48 -46.70 14.04
N LEU A 180 -7.59 -46.63 14.78
CA LEU A 180 -7.56 -46.70 16.24
C LEU A 180 -7.14 -48.08 16.74
N ALA A 181 -7.65 -49.16 16.12
CA ALA A 181 -7.23 -50.51 16.43
C ALA A 181 -5.74 -50.74 16.10
N PHE A 182 -5.27 -50.16 14.99
CA PHE A 182 -3.87 -50.19 14.61
C PHE A 182 -2.96 -49.53 15.66
N LEU A 183 -3.28 -48.30 16.10
CA LEU A 183 -2.54 -47.62 17.16
C LEU A 183 -2.54 -48.40 18.48
N ALA A 184 -3.68 -48.98 18.86
CA ALA A 184 -3.80 -49.77 20.09
C ALA A 184 -2.94 -51.05 20.04
N ASN A 185 -2.85 -51.70 18.88
CA ASN A 185 -2.02 -52.89 18.69
C ASN A 185 -0.52 -52.54 18.72
N ILE A 186 -0.12 -51.41 18.10
CA ILE A 186 1.25 -50.89 18.20
C ILE A 186 1.61 -50.58 19.65
N TRP A 187 0.71 -49.90 20.38
CA TRP A 187 0.93 -49.57 21.78
C TRP A 187 1.16 -50.83 22.62
N LYS A 188 0.31 -51.86 22.45
CA LYS A 188 0.47 -53.17 23.12
C LYS A 188 1.80 -53.84 22.78
N ALA A 189 2.24 -53.77 21.52
CA ALA A 189 3.51 -54.35 21.10
C ALA A 189 4.70 -53.64 21.77
N PHE A 190 4.69 -52.31 21.84
CA PHE A 190 5.71 -51.56 22.57
C PHE A 190 5.70 -51.88 24.07
N THR A 191 4.52 -51.99 24.69
CA THR A 191 4.39 -52.41 26.09
C THR A 191 5.01 -53.79 26.29
N ALA A 192 4.71 -54.77 25.44
CA ALA A 192 5.26 -56.12 25.53
C ALA A 192 6.80 -56.16 25.44
N ILE A 193 7.42 -55.25 24.69
CA ILE A 193 8.89 -55.12 24.58
C ILE A 193 9.50 -54.63 25.89
N VAL A 194 8.82 -53.77 26.65
CA VAL A 194 9.33 -53.21 27.91
C VAL A 194 9.21 -54.20 29.08
N TYR A 195 8.21 -55.08 29.05
CA TYR A 195 7.95 -56.05 30.12
C TYR A 195 8.58 -57.43 29.90
N ASN A 196 9.19 -57.68 28.73
CA ASN A 196 10.05 -58.84 28.45
C ASN A 196 11.50 -58.56 28.85
#